data_AF-A0A0B0H9M2-F1
#
_entry.id   AF-A0A0B0H9M2-F1
#
_cell.length_a   1.000
_cell.length_b   1.000
_cell.length_c   1.000
_cell.angle_alpha   90.00
_cell.angle_beta   90.00
_cell.angle_gamma   90.00
#
_symmetry.space_group_name_H-M   'P 1'
#
loop_
_entity.id
_entity.type
_entity.pdbx_description
1 polymer ?
#
loop_
_entity_poly.entity_id
_entity_poly.type
_entity_poly.pdbx_seq_one_letter_code
_entity_poly.pdbx_strand_id
1 'polypeptide(L)'
;MQSDNGGDDFSKVVLTAEDGAQAEIYLYGAHVTDWCPAGDDERLFLSERAEFSEGTAIRGGVPVCFPQFADEGPFLKHGFARLGLWELVSTK
;
A
#
# COMPACT_ATOMS: atom_id res chain seq x y z
N MET A 1 -18.76 21.19 16.53
CA MET A 1 -18.59 19.73 16.40
C MET A 1 -17.38 19.52 15.52
N GLN A 2 -16.37 18.82 16.04
CA GLN A 2 -15.04 18.70 15.43
C GLN A 2 -15.09 18.00 14.07
N SER A 3 -14.43 18.59 13.08
CA SER A 3 -14.08 17.96 11.82
C SER A 3 -12.89 17.04 12.07
N ASP A 4 -13.07 15.75 11.85
CA ASP A 4 -12.04 14.73 11.91
C ASP A 4 -11.20 14.80 10.63
N ASN A 5 -10.01 15.42 10.69
CA ASN A 5 -9.07 15.55 9.57
C ASN A 5 -8.02 14.43 9.63
N GLY A 6 -8.44 13.21 9.29
CA GLY A 6 -7.54 12.06 9.11
C GLY A 6 -7.84 11.35 7.79
N GLY A 7 -7.90 12.11 6.69
CA GLY A 7 -8.16 11.55 5.36
C GLY A 7 -6.88 10.98 4.78
N ASP A 8 -6.92 9.74 4.30
CA ASP A 8 -5.85 9.10 3.54
C ASP A 8 -5.35 10.04 2.43
N ASP A 9 -4.14 10.58 2.58
CA ASP A 9 -3.60 11.60 1.66
C ASP A 9 -3.11 10.98 0.33
N PHE A 10 -3.11 9.64 0.24
CA PHE A 10 -2.63 8.92 -0.93
C PHE A 10 -3.76 8.37 -1.79
N SER A 11 -3.65 8.66 -3.10
CA SER A 11 -4.51 8.04 -4.10
C SER A 11 -4.33 6.52 -4.13
N LYS A 12 -5.43 5.81 -4.32
CA LYS A 12 -5.46 4.35 -4.40
C LYS A 12 -6.28 3.86 -5.58
N VAL A 13 -5.99 2.63 -5.99
CA VAL A 13 -6.71 1.88 -7.01
C VAL A 13 -7.36 0.69 -6.32
N VAL A 14 -8.63 0.46 -6.59
CA VAL A 14 -9.34 -0.77 -6.20
C VAL A 14 -9.59 -1.59 -7.46
N LEU A 15 -9.08 -2.81 -7.47
CA LEU A 15 -9.32 -3.78 -8.53
C LEU A 15 -10.48 -4.69 -8.14
N THR A 16 -11.28 -5.08 -9.11
CA THR A 16 -12.33 -6.10 -8.94
C THR A 16 -12.25 -7.06 -10.13
N ALA A 17 -12.03 -8.34 -9.85
CA ALA A 17 -11.98 -9.39 -10.84
C ALA A 17 -13.39 -9.89 -11.21
N GLU A 18 -13.51 -10.61 -12.32
CA GLU A 18 -14.79 -11.14 -12.81
C GLU A 18 -15.47 -12.12 -11.83
N ASP A 19 -14.68 -12.83 -11.04
CA ASP A 19 -15.17 -13.74 -9.99
C ASP A 19 -15.61 -13.00 -8.72
N GLY A 20 -15.39 -11.69 -8.64
CA GLY A 20 -15.71 -10.84 -7.51
C GLY A 20 -14.56 -10.66 -6.50
N ALA A 21 -13.37 -11.21 -6.74
CA ALA A 21 -12.22 -10.93 -5.89
C ALA A 21 -11.82 -9.45 -5.99
N GLN A 22 -11.34 -8.86 -4.89
CA GLN A 22 -10.96 -7.45 -4.80
C GLN A 22 -9.56 -7.26 -4.25
N ALA A 23 -8.89 -6.18 -4.65
CA ALA A 23 -7.63 -5.76 -4.06
C ALA A 23 -7.53 -4.23 -4.00
N GLU A 24 -6.90 -3.72 -2.95
CA GLU A 24 -6.61 -2.28 -2.79
C GLU A 24 -5.12 -2.02 -2.90
N ILE A 25 -4.75 -1.05 -3.74
CA ILE A 25 -3.36 -0.66 -3.98
C ILE A 25 -3.22 0.85 -3.85
N TYR A 26 -2.43 1.31 -2.87
CA TYR A 26 -2.02 2.71 -2.81
C TYR A 26 -0.94 3.00 -3.84
N LEU A 27 -1.07 4.14 -4.53
CA LEU A 27 -0.03 4.60 -5.46
C LEU A 27 1.25 5.02 -4.72
N TYR A 28 1.14 5.36 -3.44
CA TYR A 28 2.31 5.47 -2.57
C TYR A 28 2.92 4.09 -2.34
N GLY A 29 4.14 3.88 -2.82
CA GLY A 29 4.87 2.63 -2.70
C GLY A 29 4.39 1.49 -3.60
N ALA A 30 3.40 1.72 -4.48
CA ALA A 30 2.64 0.66 -5.16
C ALA A 30 2.22 -0.45 -4.18
N HIS A 31 1.69 -0.03 -3.04
CA HIS A 31 1.57 -0.84 -1.85
C HIS A 31 0.18 -1.49 -1.80
N VAL A 32 0.14 -2.82 -1.94
CA VAL A 32 -1.10 -3.59 -1.78
C VAL A 32 -1.45 -3.64 -0.30
N THR A 33 -2.59 -3.07 0.08
CA THR A 33 -3.04 -2.97 1.48
C THR A 33 -4.15 -3.93 1.85
N ASP A 34 -4.91 -4.39 0.86
CA ASP A 34 -6.03 -5.32 1.03
C ASP A 34 -6.09 -6.30 -0.14
N TRP A 35 -6.45 -7.56 0.16
CA TRP A 35 -6.83 -8.54 -0.85
C TRP A 35 -7.90 -9.47 -0.29
N CYS A 36 -9.07 -9.45 -0.91
CA CYS A 36 -10.23 -10.29 -0.57
C CYS A 36 -10.56 -11.21 -1.76
N PRO A 37 -10.29 -12.52 -1.68
CA PRO A 37 -10.75 -13.50 -2.66
C PRO A 37 -12.28 -13.54 -2.75
N ALA A 38 -12.80 -14.00 -3.89
CA ALA A 38 -14.23 -14.15 -4.08
C ALA A 38 -14.86 -15.09 -3.04
N GLY A 39 -15.82 -14.56 -2.25
CA GLY A 39 -16.55 -15.33 -1.24
C GLY A 39 -15.72 -15.69 0.01
N ASP A 40 -14.60 -15.02 0.22
CA ASP A 40 -13.70 -15.25 1.35
C ASP A 40 -13.33 -13.94 2.03
N ASP A 41 -12.65 -14.04 3.17
CA ASP A 41 -12.22 -12.88 3.95
C ASP A 41 -10.85 -12.35 3.50
N GLU A 42 -10.57 -11.12 3.93
CA GLU A 42 -9.28 -10.43 3.93
C GLU A 42 -8.08 -11.38 4.18
N ARG A 43 -6.99 -11.23 3.39
CA ARG A 43 -5.80 -12.09 3.43
C ARG A 43 -4.50 -11.42 3.87
N LEU A 44 -4.43 -10.11 3.90
CA LEU A 44 -3.27 -9.28 4.18
C LEU A 44 -3.47 -8.46 5.46
N PHE A 45 -2.70 -8.79 6.49
CA PHE A 45 -2.65 -7.96 7.68
C PHE A 45 -2.27 -6.51 7.35
N LEU A 46 -3.14 -5.56 7.71
CA LEU A 46 -2.86 -4.14 7.78
C LEU A 46 -2.95 -3.67 9.23
N SER A 47 -1.92 -2.97 9.70
CA SER A 47 -1.92 -2.47 11.07
C SER A 47 -3.00 -1.40 11.25
N GLU A 48 -3.84 -1.50 12.28
CA GLU A 48 -4.80 -0.43 12.68
C GLU A 48 -4.14 0.92 12.96
N ARG A 49 -2.83 0.91 13.25
CA ARG A 49 -2.02 2.11 13.47
C ARG A 49 -1.27 2.59 12.22
N ALA A 50 -1.55 2.02 11.05
CA ALA A 50 -0.83 2.38 9.82
C ALA A 50 -1.01 3.88 9.54
N GLU A 51 0.07 4.51 9.10
CA GLU A 51 0.09 5.93 8.77
C GLU A 51 0.19 6.06 7.25
N PHE A 52 -0.66 6.92 6.69
CA PHE A 52 -0.71 7.23 5.26
C PHE A 52 -0.18 8.64 5.05
N SER A 53 1.12 8.81 5.26
CA SER A 53 1.82 10.10 5.20
C SER A 53 3.13 10.00 4.41
N GLU A 54 3.51 11.08 3.74
CA GLU A 54 4.76 11.14 2.98
C GLU A 54 5.99 10.89 3.86
N GLY A 55 6.90 10.05 3.37
CA GLY A 55 8.12 9.65 4.07
C GLY A 55 7.94 8.48 5.04
N THR A 56 6.71 8.02 5.28
CA THR A 56 6.40 6.92 6.20
C THR A 56 5.93 5.68 5.44
N ALA A 57 6.61 4.55 5.64
CA ALA A 57 6.20 3.30 5.02
C ALA A 57 4.91 2.77 5.66
N ILE A 58 3.94 2.37 4.82
CA ILE A 58 2.70 1.72 5.26
C ILE A 58 3.05 0.39 5.94
N ARG A 59 2.43 0.13 7.10
CA ARG A 59 2.71 -1.05 7.93
C ARG A 59 1.64 -2.12 7.73
N GLY A 60 2.04 -3.20 7.07
CA GLY A 60 1.16 -4.30 6.67
C GLY A 60 1.13 -4.43 5.16
N GLY A 61 0.23 -5.25 4.62
CA GLY A 61 0.10 -5.47 3.19
C GLY A 61 1.39 -6.01 2.54
N VAL A 62 1.70 -5.54 1.34
CA VAL A 62 2.86 -5.99 0.55
C VAL A 62 3.78 -4.81 0.23
N PRO A 63 4.80 -4.52 1.07
CA PRO A 63 5.77 -3.46 0.81
C PRO A 63 6.81 -3.84 -0.25
N VAL A 64 7.08 -2.94 -1.20
CA VAL A 64 8.17 -3.09 -2.17
C VAL A 64 9.51 -2.65 -1.56
N CYS A 65 10.41 -3.60 -1.29
CA CYS A 65 11.77 -3.34 -0.83
C CYS A 65 12.73 -3.24 -2.01
N PHE A 66 13.11 -2.02 -2.41
CA PHE A 66 14.01 -1.78 -3.54
C PHE A 66 14.68 -0.39 -3.45
N PRO A 67 15.97 -0.24 -3.83
CA PRO A 67 16.88 -1.26 -4.37
C PRO A 67 17.62 -2.10 -3.32
N GLN A 68 17.24 -1.98 -2.05
CA GLN A 68 17.94 -2.61 -0.94
C GLN A 68 16.97 -3.40 -0.06
N PHE A 69 17.43 -4.56 0.42
CA PHE A 69 16.77 -5.29 1.48
C PHE A 69 17.46 -4.98 2.81
N ALA A 70 16.66 -4.81 3.88
CA ALA A 70 17.16 -4.41 5.20
C ALA A 70 18.14 -3.21 5.10
N ASP A 71 19.19 -3.23 5.89
CA ASP A 71 20.29 -2.27 5.95
C ASP A 71 21.57 -2.78 5.26
N GLU A 72 21.43 -3.70 4.30
CA GLU A 72 22.53 -4.38 3.58
C GLU A 72 23.20 -3.50 2.49
N GLY A 73 23.17 -2.18 2.63
CA GLY A 73 23.74 -1.26 1.65
C GLY A 73 23.62 0.21 2.02
N PRO A 74 23.96 1.13 1.09
CA PRO A 74 24.08 2.56 1.38
C PRO A 74 22.73 3.32 1.41
N PHE A 75 21.62 2.65 1.08
CA PHE A 75 20.30 3.28 1.02
C PHE A 75 19.57 3.18 2.35
N LEU A 76 18.42 3.87 2.44
CA LEU A 76 17.47 3.71 3.55
C LEU A 76 17.13 2.22 3.75
N LYS A 77 16.76 1.86 4.98
CA LYS A 77 16.32 0.49 5.28
C LYS A 77 15.14 0.10 4.38
N HIS A 78 15.33 -0.99 3.62
CA HIS A 78 14.42 -1.48 2.57
C HIS A 78 14.34 -0.61 1.30
N GLY A 79 15.34 0.25 1.07
CA GLY A 79 15.37 1.18 -0.05
C GLY A 79 14.30 2.26 0.04
N PHE A 80 13.94 2.85 -1.11
CA PHE A 80 13.05 3.99 -1.20
C PHE A 80 11.76 3.72 -2.00
N ALA A 81 11.66 2.56 -2.66
CA ALA A 81 10.53 2.26 -3.55
C ALA A 81 9.16 2.35 -2.84
N ARG A 82 9.06 1.81 -1.62
CA ARG A 82 7.85 1.90 -0.76
C ARG A 82 7.52 3.30 -0.23
N LEU A 83 8.40 4.29 -0.48
CA LEU A 83 8.24 5.67 -0.03
C LEU A 83 8.01 6.67 -1.18
N GLY A 84 8.04 6.21 -2.43
CA GLY A 84 7.81 7.03 -3.60
C GLY A 84 6.37 6.97 -4.08
N LEU A 85 5.90 8.00 -4.78
CA LEU A 85 4.65 7.96 -5.55
C LEU A 85 4.88 7.20 -6.85
N TRP A 86 3.98 6.26 -7.16
CA TRP A 86 3.98 5.47 -8.38
C TRP A 86 2.88 5.97 -9.32
N GLU A 87 3.14 5.86 -10.62
CA GLU A 87 2.16 6.14 -11.66
C GLU A 87 1.49 4.84 -12.10
N LEU A 88 0.16 4.83 -12.14
CA LEU A 88 -0.59 3.73 -12.72
C LEU A 88 -0.49 3.80 -14.25
N VAL A 89 0.23 2.85 -14.85
CA VAL A 89 0.41 2.80 -16.31
C VAL A 89 -0.84 2.27 -17.03
N SER A 90 -1.50 1.24 -16.48
CA SER A 90 -2.72 0.67 -17.05
C SER A 90 -3.44 -0.24 -16.06
N THR A 91 -4.73 -0.46 -16.29
CA THR A 91 -5.54 -1.51 -15.65
C THR A 91 -6.29 -2.29 -16.74
N LYS A 92 -6.64 -3.54 -16.47
CA LYS A 92 -7.53 -4.33 -17.34
C LYS A 92 -8.95 -4.31 -16.81
#